data_AF-A0A961T6V0-F1
#
_entry.id   AF-A0A961T6V0-F1
#
_cell.length_a   1.000
_cell.length_b   1.000
_cell.length_c   1.000
_cell.angle_alpha   90.00
_cell.angle_beta   90.00
_cell.angle_gamma   90.00
#
_symmetry.space_group_name_H-M   'P 1'
#
loop_
_entity.id
_entity.type
_entity.pdbx_description
1 polymer ?
#
loop_
_entity_poly.entity_id
_entity_poly.type
_entity_poly.pdbx_seq_one_letter_code
_entity_poly.pdbx_strand_id
1 'polypeptide(L)' 'MQTSSVPSLAAIRREKNFTQASLADALGVTSVTVSNWEAGRSSPPLKTLNAIAAVLGVTVSALLADL' A
#
# COMPACT_ATOMS: atom_id res chain seq x y z
N MET A 1 -18.81 5.37 -19.29
CA MET A 1 -18.10 6.46 -18.58
C MET A 1 -18.34 6.28 -17.08
N GLN A 2 -17.35 5.73 -16.37
CA GLN A 2 -17.10 5.86 -14.93
C GLN A 2 -15.96 4.88 -14.60
N THR A 3 -14.71 5.31 -14.79
CA THR A 3 -13.59 4.73 -14.03
C THR A 3 -13.44 5.62 -12.82
N SER A 4 -14.15 5.31 -11.75
CA SER A 4 -13.87 5.88 -10.44
C SER A 4 -12.44 5.46 -10.09
N SER A 5 -11.47 6.35 -10.36
CA SER A 5 -10.03 6.06 -10.26
C SER A 5 -9.65 5.98 -8.79
N VAL A 6 -9.84 4.82 -8.19
CA VAL A 6 -9.34 4.53 -6.86
C VAL A 6 -7.80 4.60 -6.90
N PRO A 7 -7.15 5.32 -5.95
CA PRO A 7 -5.70 5.38 -5.90
C PRO A 7 -5.09 4.04 -5.46
N SER A 8 -4.13 3.53 -6.23
CA SER A 8 -3.38 2.32 -5.88
C SER A 8 -2.49 2.54 -4.65
N LEU A 9 -2.07 1.46 -3.98
CA LEU A 9 -1.11 1.52 -2.86
C LEU A 9 0.13 2.37 -3.21
N ALA A 10 0.61 2.25 -4.44
CA ALA A 10 1.78 2.97 -4.94
C ALA A 10 1.52 4.48 -5.08
N ALA A 11 0.28 4.89 -5.42
CA ALA A 11 -0.11 6.29 -5.49
C ALA A 11 -0.19 6.89 -4.08
N ILE A 12 -0.88 6.21 -3.15
CA ILE A 12 -1.03 6.63 -1.75
C ILE A 12 0.35 6.76 -1.09
N ARG A 13 1.23 5.77 -1.26
CA ARG A 13 2.58 5.81 -0.70
C ARG A 13 3.36 7.05 -1.18
N ARG A 14 3.28 7.35 -2.47
CA ARG A 14 3.97 8.51 -3.06
C ARG A 14 3.40 9.84 -2.56
N GLU A 15 2.07 9.94 -2.43
CA GLU A 15 1.40 11.12 -1.86
C GLU A 15 1.85 11.39 -0.41
N LYS A 16 2.10 10.31 0.34
CA LYS A 16 2.63 10.37 1.71
C LYS A 16 4.15 10.52 1.78
N ASN A 17 4.83 10.73 0.66
CA ASN A 17 6.29 10.87 0.55
C ASN A 17 7.10 9.67 1.05
N PHE A 18 6.53 8.47 1.00
CA PHE A 18 7.26 7.24 1.31
C PHE A 18 7.92 6.67 0.05
N THR A 19 9.12 6.11 0.21
CA THR A 19 9.72 5.20 -0.79
C THR A 19 9.29 3.76 -0.50
N GLN A 20 9.46 2.83 -1.44
CA GLN A 20 9.18 1.40 -1.18
C GLN A 20 10.04 0.88 -0.02
N ALA A 21 11.29 1.35 0.08
CA ALA A 21 12.20 1.00 1.17
C ALA A 21 11.71 1.56 2.51
N SER A 22 11.36 2.85 2.58
CA SER A 22 10.93 3.44 3.86
C SER A 22 9.61 2.88 4.36
N LEU A 23 8.69 2.51 3.47
CA LEU A 23 7.47 1.80 3.84
C LEU A 23 7.79 0.38 4.31
N ALA A 24 8.71 -0.31 3.65
CA ALA A 24 9.12 -1.65 4.03
C ALA A 24 9.79 -1.67 5.42
N ASP A 25 10.67 -0.70 5.69
CA ASP A 25 11.34 -0.53 6.97
C ASP A 25 10.32 -0.29 8.10
N ALA A 26 9.33 0.57 7.87
CA ALA A 26 8.25 0.84 8.83
C ALA A 26 7.37 -0.39 9.13
N LEU A 27 7.29 -1.34 8.19
CA LEU A 27 6.47 -2.55 8.29
C LEU A 27 7.28 -3.79 8.68
N GLY A 28 8.61 -3.70 8.77
CA GLY A 28 9.49 -4.84 9.03
C GLY A 28 9.48 -5.88 7.89
N VAL A 29 9.29 -5.45 6.64
CA VAL A 29 9.32 -6.31 5.45
C VAL A 29 10.42 -5.86 4.49
N THR A 30 10.56 -6.53 3.35
CA THR A 30 11.50 -6.09 2.30
C THR A 30 10.83 -5.13 1.32
N SER A 31 11.63 -4.25 0.70
CA SER A 31 11.14 -3.38 -0.39
C SER A 31 10.60 -4.17 -1.58
N VAL A 32 11.12 -5.38 -1.82
CA VAL A 32 10.61 -6.34 -2.83
C VAL A 32 9.19 -6.79 -2.49
N THR A 33 8.90 -7.04 -1.21
CA THR A 33 7.56 -7.37 -0.74
C THR A 33 6.57 -6.24 -1.06
N VAL A 34 6.95 -4.98 -0.76
CA VAL A 34 6.13 -3.80 -1.11
C VAL A 34 5.94 -3.68 -2.62
N SER A 35 7.00 -3.87 -3.41
CA SER A 35 6.94 -3.85 -4.88
C SER A 35 5.99 -4.92 -5.43
N ASN A 36 5.98 -6.13 -4.85
CA ASN A 36 5.06 -7.19 -5.24
C ASN A 36 3.61 -6.88 -4.91
N TRP A 37 3.32 -6.20 -3.80
CA TRP A 37 1.98 -5.69 -3.49
C TRP A 37 1.53 -4.62 -4.47
N GLU A 38 2.40 -3.65 -4.76
CA GLU A 38 2.10 -2.56 -5.72
C GLU A 38 1.92 -3.06 -7.16
N ALA A 39 2.54 -4.19 -7.52
CA ALA A 39 2.41 -4.81 -8.83
C ALA A 39 1.31 -5.89 -8.89
N GLY A 40 0.54 -6.10 -7.82
CA GLY A 40 -0.52 -7.13 -7.76
C GLY A 40 -0.02 -8.57 -7.81
N ARG A 41 1.29 -8.82 -7.65
CA ARG A 41 1.89 -10.17 -7.68
C ARG A 41 1.61 -10.97 -6.39
N SER A 42 1.27 -10.27 -5.32
CA SER A 42 0.87 -10.84 -4.04
C SER A 42 0.04 -9.82 -3.27
N SER A 43 -0.75 -10.25 -2.30
CA SER A 43 -1.55 -9.36 -1.46
C SER A 43 -0.97 -9.32 -0.03
N PRO A 44 -0.93 -8.14 0.62
CA PRO A 44 -0.57 -8.05 2.03
C PRO A 44 -1.65 -8.74 2.89
N PRO A 45 -1.28 -9.50 3.93
CA PRO A 45 -2.27 -10.10 4.84
C PRO A 45 -3.00 -9.01 5.63
N LEU A 46 -4.19 -9.31 6.15
CA LEU A 46 -5.05 -8.33 6.86
C LEU A 46 -4.32 -7.56 7.98
N LYS A 47 -3.45 -8.24 8.74
CA LYS A 47 -2.64 -7.59 9.79
C LYS A 47 -1.69 -6.53 9.20
N THR A 48 -1.08 -6.81 8.07
CA THR A 48 -0.19 -5.90 7.36
C THR A 48 -0.96 -4.77 6.69
N LEU A 49 -2.17 -5.03 6.18
CA LEU A 49 -3.06 -3.97 5.68
C LEU A 49 -3.39 -2.92 6.75
N ASN A 50 -3.70 -3.36 7.97
CA ASN A 50 -3.89 -2.46 9.10
C ASN A 50 -2.63 -1.62 9.40
N ALA A 51 -1.45 -2.26 9.35
CA ALA A 51 -0.20 -1.57 9.58
C ALA A 51 0.13 -0.56 8.47
N ILE A 52 -0.08 -0.92 7.19
CA ILE A 52 0.07 -0.01 6.04
C ILE A 52 -0.85 1.21 6.22
N ALA A 53 -2.11 0.96 6.57
CA ALA A 53 -3.11 2.01 6.79
C ALA A 53 -2.66 2.98 7.91
N ALA A 54 -2.15 2.45 9.02
CA ALA A 54 -1.63 3.24 10.12
C ALA A 54 -0.39 4.06 9.73
N VAL A 55 0.58 3.46 9.03
CA VAL A 55 1.82 4.13 8.60
C VAL A 55 1.54 5.24 7.57
N LEU A 56 0.64 4.98 6.62
CA LEU A 56 0.28 5.94 5.58
C LEU A 56 -0.80 6.94 6.03
N GLY A 57 -1.39 6.76 7.22
CA GLY A 57 -2.46 7.62 7.73
C GLY A 57 -3.71 7.59 6.86
N VAL A 58 -4.12 6.40 6.42
CA VAL A 58 -5.32 6.17 5.61
C VAL A 58 -6.16 5.04 6.22
N THR A 59 -7.36 4.80 5.70
CA THR A 59 -8.18 3.65 6.10
C THR A 59 -7.81 2.41 5.29
N VAL A 60 -8.03 1.22 5.86
CA VAL A 60 -7.83 -0.04 5.13
C VAL A 60 -8.70 -0.11 3.88
N SER A 61 -9.90 0.44 3.93
CA SER A 61 -10.80 0.54 2.78
C SER A 61 -10.20 1.33 1.62
N ALA A 62 -9.38 2.34 1.90
CA ALA A 62 -8.67 3.10 0.87
C ALA A 62 -7.55 2.28 0.19
N LEU A 63 -7.04 1.24 0.86
CA LEU A 63 -6.01 0.33 0.32
C LEU A 63 -6.61 -0.83 -0.48
N LEU A 64 -7.80 -1.30 -0.08
CA LEU A 64 -8.45 -2.49 -0.63
C LEU A 64 -9.15 -2.26 -1.97
N ALA A 65 -9.35 -1.01 -2.37
CA ALA A 65 -10.14 -0.70 -3.55
C ALA A 65 -9.37 -0.89 -4.88
N ASP A 66 -8.15 -1.46 -4.82
CA ASP A 66 -7.31 -1.90 -5.95
C ASP A 66 -6.60 -3.26 -5.69
N LEU A 67 -7.09 -4.08 -4.74
CA LEU A 67 -6.53 -5.43 -4.48
C LEU A 67 -7.28 -6.55 -5.22
#